data_AF-A0A8J8CRF5-F1
#
_entry.id   AF-A0A8J8CRF5-F1
#
_cell.length_a   1.000
_cell.length_b   1.000
_cell.length_c   1.000
_cell.angle_alpha   90.00
_cell.angle_beta   90.00
_cell.angle_gamma   90.00
#
_symmetry.space_group_name_H-M   'P 1'
#
loop_
_entity.id
_entity.type
_entity.pdbx_description
1 polymer ?
#
loop_
_entity_poly.entity_id
_entity_poly.type
_entity_poly.pdbx_seq_one_letter_code
_entity_poly.pdbx_strand_id
1 'polypeptide(L)'
;MNKHSNIPICSKASPEEIISDLKPLVVFQDDGLSLKNLEKLIEKHLIPHLMRYDQPGFQSMFNGFPEEGAEFGAKIALSFNQGVTNWQVSPGGVVLEEMCCKALCQLFGFSPDSDATFMYSGTYGNQEALYLALHKKAEKEGFNLA
;
A
#
# COMPACT_ATOMS: atom_id res chain seq x y z
N MET A 1 -13.51 2.53 -21.81
CA MET A 1 -14.63 2.62 -20.85
C MET A 1 -15.46 1.35 -20.94
N ASN A 2 -15.02 0.27 -20.28
CA ASN A 2 -15.56 -1.07 -20.49
C ASN A 2 -16.56 -1.44 -19.39
N LYS A 3 -17.77 -1.78 -19.84
CA LYS A 3 -18.84 -2.60 -19.23
C LYS A 3 -18.82 -2.69 -17.71
N HIS A 4 -19.80 -2.06 -17.06
CA HIS A 4 -20.19 -2.31 -15.69
C HIS A 4 -20.42 -3.81 -15.48
N SER A 5 -19.39 -4.53 -15.04
CA SER A 5 -19.53 -5.86 -14.49
C SER A 5 -20.45 -5.74 -13.29
N ASN A 6 -21.52 -6.55 -13.22
CA ASN A 6 -22.50 -6.58 -12.13
C ASN A 6 -21.92 -7.13 -10.81
N ILE A 7 -20.65 -6.87 -10.55
CA ILE A 7 -19.91 -7.31 -9.35
C ILE A 7 -20.38 -6.42 -8.19
N PRO A 8 -20.89 -7.00 -7.09
CA PRO A 8 -21.30 -6.24 -5.92
C PRO A 8 -20.11 -5.47 -5.31
N ILE A 9 -20.40 -4.38 -4.60
CA ILE A 9 -19.36 -3.54 -3.96
C ILE A 9 -18.51 -4.35 -2.97
N CYS A 10 -19.14 -5.23 -2.21
CA CYS A 10 -18.49 -6.14 -1.29
C CYS A 10 -19.03 -7.56 -1.47
N SER A 11 -18.24 -8.55 -1.07
CA SER A 11 -18.70 -9.93 -0.98
C SER A 11 -19.75 -10.06 0.12
N LYS A 12 -20.78 -10.87 -0.14
CA LYS A 12 -21.78 -11.28 0.86
C LYS A 12 -21.58 -12.72 1.33
N ALA A 13 -20.53 -13.38 0.84
CA ALA A 13 -20.20 -14.75 1.18
C ALA A 13 -19.74 -14.86 2.64
N SER A 14 -20.02 -15.99 3.28
CA SER A 14 -19.47 -16.31 4.59
C SER A 14 -17.97 -16.61 4.50
N PRO A 15 -17.22 -16.57 5.62
CA PRO A 15 -15.82 -16.98 5.63
C PRO A 15 -15.58 -18.40 5.07
N GLU A 16 -16.47 -19.34 5.36
CA GLU A 16 -16.38 -20.73 4.90
C GLU A 16 -16.58 -20.83 3.38
N GLU A 17 -17.52 -20.06 2.83
CA GLU A 17 -17.74 -19.96 1.38
C GLU A 17 -16.50 -19.36 0.69
N ILE A 18 -15.94 -18.27 1.23
CA ILE A 18 -14.72 -17.65 0.71
C ILE A 18 -13.54 -18.64 0.77
N ILE A 19 -13.36 -19.36 1.87
CA ILE A 19 -12.28 -20.37 1.99
C ILE A 19 -12.45 -21.45 0.93
N SER A 20 -13.67 -21.96 0.74
CA SER A 20 -13.98 -22.97 -0.27
C SER A 20 -13.67 -22.46 -1.67
N ASP A 21 -14.07 -21.22 -1.98
CA ASP A 21 -13.85 -20.59 -3.28
C ASP A 21 -12.37 -20.28 -3.54
N LEU A 22 -11.60 -19.88 -2.53
CA LEU A 22 -10.17 -19.58 -2.67
C LEU A 22 -9.29 -20.83 -2.67
N LYS A 23 -9.76 -21.97 -2.15
CA LYS A 23 -8.98 -23.21 -2.03
C LYS A 23 -8.23 -23.62 -3.31
N PRO A 24 -8.82 -23.53 -4.53
CA PRO A 24 -8.11 -23.87 -5.76
C PRO A 24 -6.88 -23.00 -6.05
N LEU A 25 -6.81 -21.78 -5.53
CA LEU A 25 -5.68 -20.85 -5.76
C LEU A 25 -4.43 -21.24 -4.98
N VAL A 26 -4.56 -22.05 -3.93
CA VAL A 26 -3.46 -22.48 -3.06
C VAL A 26 -3.11 -23.97 -3.22
N VAL A 27 -3.67 -24.63 -4.24
CA VAL A 27 -3.24 -25.98 -4.65
C VAL A 27 -2.03 -25.82 -5.56
N PHE A 28 -0.85 -25.81 -4.95
CA PHE A 28 0.41 -25.74 -5.68
C PHE A 28 0.68 -27.04 -6.45
N GLN A 29 1.32 -26.91 -7.60
CA GLN A 29 1.72 -27.99 -8.50
C GLN A 29 3.22 -27.85 -8.83
N ASP A 30 3.86 -28.96 -9.19
CA ASP A 30 5.28 -28.99 -9.51
C ASP A 30 5.60 -28.19 -10.79
N ASP A 31 4.70 -28.24 -11.76
CA ASP A 31 4.81 -27.49 -13.02
C ASP A 31 4.20 -26.09 -12.90
N GLY A 32 4.77 -25.11 -13.60
CA GLY A 32 4.23 -23.75 -13.65
C GLY A 32 2.87 -23.65 -14.35
N LEU A 33 2.04 -22.70 -13.94
CA LEU A 33 0.80 -22.32 -14.65
C LEU A 33 1.09 -21.25 -15.70
N SER A 34 0.42 -21.33 -16.84
CA SER A 34 0.41 -20.23 -17.80
C SER A 34 -0.33 -19.02 -17.21
N LEU A 35 0.10 -17.81 -17.57
CA LEU A 35 -0.52 -16.57 -17.09
C LEU A 35 -2.02 -16.53 -17.39
N LYS A 36 -2.44 -16.96 -18.59
CA LYS A 36 -3.86 -17.04 -18.99
C LYS A 36 -4.70 -17.95 -18.10
N ASN A 37 -4.12 -19.07 -17.62
CA ASN A 37 -4.84 -19.97 -16.72
C ASN A 37 -4.89 -19.39 -15.30
N LEU A 38 -3.81 -18.72 -14.86
CA LEU A 38 -3.79 -18.01 -13.58
C LEU A 38 -4.82 -16.87 -13.55
N GLU A 39 -4.90 -16.06 -14.60
CA GLU A 39 -5.89 -14.98 -14.74
C GLU A 39 -7.32 -15.52 -14.56
N LYS A 40 -7.68 -16.60 -15.26
CA LYS A 40 -8.99 -17.24 -15.13
C LYS A 40 -9.27 -17.73 -13.71
N LEU A 41 -8.27 -18.27 -13.03
CA LEU A 41 -8.42 -18.71 -11.65
C LEU A 41 -8.67 -17.51 -10.73
N ILE A 42 -7.89 -16.44 -10.87
CA ILE A 42 -8.05 -15.20 -10.08
C ILE A 42 -9.43 -14.56 -10.33
N GLU A 43 -9.83 -14.41 -11.60
CA GLU A 43 -11.13 -13.85 -11.98
C GLU A 43 -12.31 -14.63 -11.39
N LYS A 44 -12.19 -15.96 -11.36
CA LYS A 44 -13.24 -16.84 -10.87
C LYS A 44 -13.29 -16.92 -9.34
N HIS A 45 -12.13 -17.00 -8.70
CA HIS A 45 -12.03 -17.43 -7.30
C HIS A 45 -11.67 -16.29 -6.34
N LEU A 46 -10.94 -15.25 -6.77
CA LEU A 46 -10.53 -14.15 -5.89
C LEU A 46 -11.34 -12.88 -6.13
N ILE A 47 -11.45 -12.41 -7.38
CA ILE A 47 -12.06 -11.12 -7.72
C ILE A 47 -13.48 -10.95 -7.14
N PRO A 48 -14.38 -11.97 -7.13
CA PRO A 48 -15.72 -11.83 -6.56
C PRO A 48 -15.76 -11.51 -5.06
N HIS A 49 -14.64 -11.73 -4.35
CA HIS A 49 -14.52 -11.47 -2.93
C HIS A 49 -13.76 -10.18 -2.60
N LEU A 50 -13.24 -9.46 -3.60
CA LEU A 50 -12.55 -8.19 -3.40
C LEU A 50 -13.53 -7.02 -3.26
N MET A 51 -13.18 -6.06 -2.41
CA MET A 51 -13.93 -4.81 -2.25
C MET A 51 -13.73 -3.89 -3.46
N ARG A 52 -14.82 -3.33 -3.98
CA ARG A 52 -14.81 -2.37 -5.09
C ARG A 52 -14.85 -0.94 -4.58
N TYR A 53 -13.69 -0.45 -4.13
CA TYR A 53 -13.51 0.93 -3.67
C TYR A 53 -13.74 1.99 -4.76
N ASP A 54 -13.69 1.58 -6.03
CA ASP A 54 -13.91 2.44 -7.21
C ASP A 54 -15.40 2.74 -7.47
N GLN A 55 -16.32 2.02 -6.83
CA GLN A 55 -17.75 2.18 -7.10
C GLN A 55 -18.32 3.37 -6.31
N PRO A 56 -19.13 4.25 -6.94
CA PRO A 56 -19.73 5.40 -6.25
C PRO A 56 -20.57 5.05 -5.01
N GLY A 57 -21.11 3.84 -4.95
CA GLY A 57 -21.88 3.35 -3.80
C GLY A 57 -21.03 2.96 -2.58
N PHE A 58 -19.71 2.90 -2.70
CA PHE A 58 -18.82 2.67 -1.57
C PHE A 58 -18.68 3.97 -0.77
N GLN A 59 -19.31 4.02 0.41
CA GLN A 59 -19.38 5.20 1.28
C GLN A 59 -18.91 4.89 2.71
N SER A 60 -18.19 3.79 2.88
CA SER A 60 -17.70 3.34 4.18
C SER A 60 -16.21 3.62 4.30
N MET A 61 -15.74 3.90 5.52
CA MET A 61 -14.34 4.24 5.78
C MET A 61 -13.87 5.50 5.01
N PHE A 62 -12.62 5.90 5.21
CA PHE A 62 -11.97 6.98 4.45
C PHE A 62 -11.05 6.40 3.38
N ASN A 63 -11.49 5.32 2.70
CA ASN A 63 -10.71 4.68 1.65
C ASN A 63 -11.10 5.25 0.29
N GLY A 64 -10.11 5.49 -0.56
CA GLY A 64 -10.29 5.93 -1.95
C GLY A 64 -9.59 5.00 -2.91
N PHE A 65 -10.10 4.91 -4.14
CA PHE A 65 -9.38 4.25 -5.21
C PHE A 65 -8.20 5.14 -5.66
N PRO A 66 -7.02 4.57 -5.97
CA PRO A 66 -5.89 5.35 -6.44
C PRO A 66 -6.23 6.15 -7.71
N GLU A 67 -5.74 7.39 -7.81
CA GLU A 67 -5.87 8.19 -9.03
C GLU A 67 -4.86 7.75 -10.11
N GLU A 68 -5.01 8.26 -11.33
CA GLU A 68 -4.25 7.80 -12.52
C GLU A 68 -2.72 7.97 -12.36
N GLY A 69 -2.26 9.02 -11.68
CA GLY A 69 -0.86 9.27 -11.36
C GLY A 69 -0.28 8.22 -10.41
N ALA A 70 -1.02 7.79 -9.39
CA ALA A 70 -0.64 6.68 -8.53
C ALA A 70 -0.52 5.36 -9.31
N GLU A 71 -1.43 5.09 -10.25
CA GLU A 71 -1.32 3.92 -11.15
C GLU A 71 -0.04 3.98 -12.01
N PHE A 72 0.26 5.15 -12.56
CA PHE A 72 1.48 5.35 -13.33
C PHE A 72 2.75 5.15 -12.48
N GLY A 73 2.78 5.70 -11.27
CA GLY A 73 3.86 5.49 -10.31
C GLY A 73 4.08 4.01 -9.98
N ALA A 74 3.00 3.26 -9.75
CA ALA A 74 3.07 1.82 -9.49
C ALA A 74 3.66 1.04 -10.67
N LYS A 75 3.32 1.39 -11.92
CA LYS A 75 3.91 0.77 -13.12
C LYS A 75 5.42 1.00 -13.20
N ILE A 76 5.88 2.22 -12.87
CA ILE A 76 7.32 2.53 -12.81
C ILE A 76 7.98 1.70 -11.72
N ALA A 77 7.42 1.69 -10.50
CA ALA A 77 7.97 0.96 -9.38
C ALA A 77 8.16 -0.54 -9.69
N LEU A 78 7.16 -1.17 -10.33
CA LEU A 78 7.24 -2.56 -10.79
C LEU A 78 8.28 -2.77 -11.88
N SER A 79 8.40 -1.85 -12.85
CA SER A 79 9.32 -1.99 -13.98
C SER A 79 10.79 -1.94 -13.58
N PHE A 80 11.11 -1.18 -12.53
CA PHE A 80 12.47 -1.01 -12.05
C PHE A 80 12.77 -1.78 -10.76
N ASN A 81 11.78 -2.52 -10.21
CA ASN A 81 11.86 -3.21 -8.93
C ASN A 81 12.45 -2.31 -7.82
N GLN A 82 11.90 -1.09 -7.71
CA GLN A 82 12.45 -0.06 -6.83
C GLN A 82 12.27 -0.46 -5.36
N GLY A 83 13.34 -0.99 -4.76
CA GLY A 83 13.50 -1.08 -3.32
C GLY A 83 14.25 0.16 -2.82
N VAL A 84 13.62 0.96 -1.96
CA VAL A 84 14.19 2.22 -1.44
C VAL A 84 14.84 1.99 -0.07
N THR A 85 15.66 0.95 0.06
CA THR A 85 16.21 0.53 1.37
C THR A 85 17.54 1.20 1.70
N ASN A 86 18.28 1.65 0.69
CA ASN A 86 19.52 2.40 0.87
C ASN A 86 19.81 3.25 -0.38
N TRP A 87 20.74 4.18 -0.22
CA TRP A 87 21.15 5.10 -1.27
C TRP A 87 21.63 4.38 -2.55
N GLN A 88 22.37 3.28 -2.41
CA GLN A 88 23.03 2.60 -3.53
C GLN A 88 22.03 1.95 -4.49
N VAL A 89 20.85 1.56 -4.00
CA VAL A 89 19.84 0.86 -4.82
C VAL A 89 18.79 1.80 -5.42
N SER A 90 18.58 2.99 -4.85
CA SER A 90 17.57 3.95 -5.34
C SER A 90 17.92 5.42 -5.04
N PRO A 91 19.03 5.95 -5.58
CA PRO A 91 19.44 7.32 -5.29
C PRO A 91 18.40 8.34 -5.78
N GLY A 92 17.82 8.12 -6.98
CA GLY A 92 16.76 8.96 -7.51
C GLY A 92 15.46 8.88 -6.70
N GLY A 93 15.12 7.70 -6.18
CA GLY A 93 13.92 7.51 -5.36
C GLY A 93 14.02 8.22 -4.01
N VAL A 94 15.16 8.08 -3.32
CA VAL A 94 15.40 8.74 -2.03
C VAL A 94 15.38 10.27 -2.17
N VAL A 95 16.08 10.83 -3.17
CA VAL A 95 16.08 12.30 -3.38
C VAL A 95 14.69 12.81 -3.76
N LEU A 96 13.96 12.08 -4.61
CA LEU A 96 12.61 12.47 -4.99
C LEU A 96 11.67 12.46 -3.78
N GLU A 97 11.76 11.45 -2.91
CA GLU A 97 10.99 11.40 -1.66
C GLU A 97 11.27 12.63 -0.79
N GLU A 98 12.55 12.94 -0.54
CA GLU A 98 12.93 14.11 0.27
C GLU A 98 12.35 15.40 -0.31
N MET A 99 12.49 15.61 -1.62
CA MET A 99 11.95 16.80 -2.30
C MET A 99 10.42 16.88 -2.21
N CYS A 100 9.73 15.75 -2.40
CA CYS A 100 8.27 15.67 -2.25
C CYS A 100 7.84 15.95 -0.81
N CYS A 101 8.55 15.40 0.18
CA CYS A 101 8.29 15.62 1.60
C CYS A 101 8.43 17.09 1.97
N LYS A 102 9.49 17.77 1.51
CA LYS A 102 9.65 19.22 1.69
C LYS A 102 8.52 20.02 1.05
N ALA A 103 8.12 19.66 -0.18
CA ALA A 103 7.00 20.31 -0.85
C ALA A 103 5.67 20.11 -0.10
N LEU A 104 5.42 18.92 0.45
CA LEU A 104 4.25 18.63 1.28
C LEU A 104 4.28 19.40 2.60
N CYS A 105 5.43 19.47 3.28
CA CYS A 105 5.59 20.27 4.49
C CYS A 105 5.20 21.73 4.24
N GLN A 106 5.68 22.30 3.13
CA GLN A 106 5.33 23.65 2.71
C GLN A 106 3.84 23.79 2.38
N LEU A 107 3.27 22.84 1.63
CA LEU A 107 1.85 22.85 1.24
C LEU A 107 0.92 22.87 2.46
N PHE A 108 1.26 22.13 3.52
CA PHE A 108 0.50 22.08 4.77
C PHE A 108 0.85 23.18 5.78
N GLY A 109 1.76 24.10 5.43
CA GLY A 109 2.12 25.24 6.27
C GLY A 109 2.98 24.90 7.48
N PHE A 110 3.74 23.80 7.43
CA PHE A 110 4.72 23.48 8.45
C PHE A 110 5.95 24.41 8.38
N SER A 111 6.76 24.43 9.45
CA SER A 111 8.00 25.22 9.50
C SER A 111 8.94 24.84 8.35
N PRO A 112 9.72 25.78 7.77
CA PRO A 112 10.74 25.48 6.76
C PRO A 112 11.79 24.45 7.23
N ASP A 113 12.01 24.35 8.54
CA ASP A 113 12.93 23.38 9.15
C ASP A 113 12.30 21.99 9.34
N SER A 114 11.02 21.82 8.98
CA SER A 114 10.32 20.54 9.11
C SER A 114 10.81 19.55 8.05
N ASP A 115 10.73 18.27 8.39
CA ASP A 115 10.99 17.17 7.47
C ASP A 115 9.88 16.14 7.52
N ALA A 116 9.87 15.26 6.53
CA ALA A 116 8.96 14.13 6.45
C ALA A 116 9.59 12.97 5.68
N THR A 117 8.97 11.80 5.83
CA THR A 117 9.28 10.60 5.06
C THR A 117 7.98 9.81 4.88
N PHE A 118 7.90 8.99 3.83
CA PHE A 118 6.73 8.17 3.60
C PHE A 118 6.69 6.95 4.52
N MET A 119 5.56 6.79 5.21
CA MET A 119 5.30 5.63 6.06
C MET A 119 4.20 4.76 5.44
N TYR A 120 4.31 3.45 5.63
CA TYR A 120 3.34 2.47 5.11
C TYR A 120 1.90 2.74 5.59
N SER A 121 1.72 3.25 6.81
CA SER A 121 0.41 3.62 7.35
C SER A 121 0.55 4.64 8.49
N GLY A 122 -0.57 5.30 8.81
CA GLY A 122 -0.62 6.22 9.96
C GLY A 122 -0.34 5.55 11.31
N THR A 123 -0.69 4.26 11.47
CA THR A 123 -0.35 3.50 12.68
C THR A 123 1.15 3.41 12.89
N TYR A 124 1.90 3.11 11.81
CA TYR A 124 3.36 3.02 11.87
C TYR A 124 3.99 4.39 12.12
N GLY A 125 3.48 5.44 11.46
CA GLY A 125 3.91 6.82 11.71
C GLY A 125 3.72 7.25 13.17
N ASN A 126 2.59 6.89 13.80
CA ASN A 126 2.34 7.18 15.21
C ASN A 126 3.28 6.38 16.14
N GLN A 127 3.55 5.12 15.81
CA GLN A 127 4.47 4.28 16.58
C GLN A 127 5.90 4.85 16.54
N GLU A 128 6.38 5.22 15.37
CA GLU A 128 7.70 5.85 15.21
C GLU A 128 7.79 7.17 15.98
N ALA A 129 6.77 8.03 15.88
CA ALA A 129 6.73 9.28 16.63
C ALA A 129 6.79 9.06 18.15
N LEU A 130 6.09 8.03 18.66
CA LEU A 130 6.13 7.65 20.06
C LEU A 130 7.53 7.17 20.48
N TYR A 131 8.17 6.32 19.68
CA TYR A 131 9.52 5.85 19.97
C TYR A 131 10.53 7.01 19.98
N LEU A 132 10.49 7.90 18.99
CA LEU A 132 11.35 9.08 18.97
C LEU A 132 11.15 9.96 20.21
N ALA A 133 9.91 10.16 20.65
CA ALA A 133 9.60 10.92 21.86
C ALA A 133 10.13 10.24 23.14
N LEU A 134 9.96 8.91 23.25
CA LEU A 134 10.45 8.12 24.38
C LEU A 134 11.98 8.09 24.44
N HIS A 135 12.66 7.86 23.30
CA HIS A 135 14.12 7.91 23.21
C HIS A 135 14.64 9.27 23.68
N LYS A 136 14.08 10.36 23.16
CA LYS A 136 14.45 11.73 23.58
C LYS A 136 14.22 11.98 25.07
N LYS A 137 13.18 11.38 25.67
CA LYS A 137 12.90 11.49 27.11
C LYS A 137 13.90 10.67 27.93
N ALA A 138 14.22 9.46 27.50
CA ALA A 138 15.19 8.59 28.15
C ALA A 138 16.59 9.22 28.17
N GLU A 139 17.03 9.82 27.05
CA GLU A 139 18.30 10.56 26.98
C GLU A 139 18.37 11.69 28.02
N LYS A 140 17.28 12.45 28.19
CA LYS A 140 17.19 13.51 29.21
C LYS A 140 17.23 12.99 30.65
N GLU A 141 16.86 11.73 30.86
CA GLU A 141 16.93 11.06 32.16
C GLU A 141 18.26 10.32 32.38
N GLY A 142 19.20 10.43 31.43
CA GLY A 142 20.54 9.87 31.54
C GLY A 142 20.66 8.43 31.06
N PHE A 143 19.66 7.88 30.38
CA PHE A 143 19.77 6.59 29.70
C PHE A 143 20.52 6.77 28.38
N ASN A 144 21.53 5.92 28.15
CA ASN A 144 22.20 5.80 26.85
C ASN A 144 21.68 4.54 26.14
N LEU A 145 20.92 4.75 25.06
CA LEU A 145 20.31 3.68 24.27
C LEU A 145 21.07 3.42 22.94
N ALA A 146 22.29 3.96 22.81
CA ALA A 146 23.20 3.72 21.69
C ALA A 146 23.94 2.38 21.80
#